data_AF-A0A099ZTG6-F1
#
_entry.id   AF-A0A099ZTG6-F1
#
_cell.length_a   1.000
_cell.length_b   1.000
_cell.length_c   1.000
_cell.angle_alpha   90.00
_cell.angle_beta   90.00
_cell.angle_gamma   90.00
#
_symmetry.space_group_name_H-M   'P 1'
#
loop_
_entity.id
_entity.type
_entity.pdbx_description
1 polymer ?
#
loop_
_entity_poly.entity_id
_entity_poly.type
_entity_poly.pdbx_seq_one_letter_code
_entity_poly.pdbx_strand_id
1 'polypeptide(L)'
;LLDSEDKSLESAVVKVINPDEQCDGSLELQASSSSLVVKEILQEAPELITQQLAYLLRGSILFKCMSLEPERIAAQQEKVLSILEEKFPDLPPREEIISVLQENQFSPPSISIEEVMLKDLKELSDGEIKVAISTVYMTLEVRENL
;
A
#
# COMPACT_ATOMS: atom_id res chain seq x y z
N LEU A 1 -11.05 16.10 -0.44
CA LEU A 1 -10.04 15.39 0.37
C LEU A 1 -10.59 14.81 1.67
N LEU A 2 -11.82 15.14 2.07
CA LEU A 2 -12.49 14.56 3.24
C LEU A 2 -13.99 14.36 2.93
N ASP A 3 -14.63 13.44 3.64
CA ASP A 3 -16.08 13.23 3.52
C ASP A 3 -16.86 14.48 3.94
N SER A 4 -18.14 14.56 3.55
CA SER A 4 -18.95 15.77 3.77
C SER A 4 -19.03 16.20 5.24
N GLU A 5 -18.91 15.25 6.17
CA GLU A 5 -18.93 15.49 7.63
C GLU A 5 -17.65 16.18 8.13
N ASP A 6 -16.53 15.97 7.43
CA ASP A 6 -15.19 16.47 7.82
C ASP A 6 -14.72 17.65 6.96
N LYS A 7 -15.57 18.19 6.08
CA LYS A 7 -15.20 19.33 5.20
C LYS A 7 -14.65 20.54 5.94
N SER A 8 -15.11 20.82 7.16
CA SER A 8 -14.56 21.92 7.97
C SER A 8 -13.11 21.72 8.40
N LEU A 9 -12.61 20.48 8.39
CA LEU A 9 -11.24 20.13 8.72
C LEU A 9 -10.31 20.22 7.51
N GLU A 10 -10.84 20.36 6.28
CA GLU A 10 -10.04 20.44 5.06
C GLU A 10 -9.08 21.63 5.10
N SER A 11 -9.50 22.76 5.68
CA SER A 11 -8.63 23.93 5.89
C SER A 11 -7.53 23.73 6.94
N ALA A 12 -7.62 22.70 7.77
CA ALA A 12 -6.60 22.37 8.78
C ALA A 12 -5.55 21.37 8.27
N VAL A 13 -5.75 20.77 7.09
CA VAL A 13 -4.78 19.87 6.47
C VAL A 13 -3.58 20.66 6.01
N VAL A 14 -2.43 20.44 6.64
CA VAL A 14 -1.17 21.15 6.32
C VAL A 14 -0.37 20.48 5.20
N LYS A 15 -0.52 19.17 5.03
CA LYS A 15 0.18 18.39 4.01
C LYS A 15 -0.51 17.07 3.76
N VAL A 16 -0.61 16.70 2.49
CA VAL A 16 -1.03 15.37 2.03
C VAL A 16 0.19 14.69 1.42
N ILE A 17 0.45 13.43 1.79
CA ILE A 17 1.51 12.62 1.20
C ILE A 17 0.84 11.45 0.49
N ASN A 18 0.54 11.64 -0.79
CA ASN A 18 -0.09 10.63 -1.63
C ASN A 18 0.66 10.50 -2.95
N PRO A 19 1.00 9.29 -3.42
CA PRO A 19 1.57 9.12 -4.75
C PRO A 19 0.66 9.64 -5.87
N ASP A 20 -0.67 9.43 -5.78
CA ASP A 20 -1.62 9.62 -6.88
C ASP A 20 -1.71 11.05 -7.43
N GLU A 21 -1.17 12.06 -6.75
CA GLU A 21 -1.15 13.45 -7.25
C GLU A 21 -0.15 13.67 -8.40
N GLN A 22 0.67 12.67 -8.74
CA GLN A 22 1.62 12.69 -9.87
C GLN A 22 1.29 11.64 -10.95
N CYS A 23 0.02 11.37 -11.23
CA CYS A 23 -0.35 10.49 -12.35
C CYS A 23 -0.19 11.25 -13.68
N ASP A 24 1.01 11.21 -14.27
CA ASP A 24 1.30 11.77 -15.60
C ASP A 24 0.88 10.84 -16.75
N GLY A 25 0.17 9.74 -16.44
CA GLY A 25 -0.19 8.69 -17.39
C GLY A 25 0.93 7.70 -17.70
N SER A 26 2.10 7.80 -17.07
CA SER A 26 3.12 6.76 -17.15
C SER A 26 2.70 5.51 -16.39
N LEU A 27 2.90 4.35 -17.01
CA LEU A 27 2.68 3.02 -16.42
C LEU A 27 3.80 2.61 -15.46
N GLU A 28 4.65 3.54 -15.01
CA GLU A 28 5.70 3.22 -14.05
C GLU A 28 5.09 2.88 -12.69
N LEU A 29 5.68 1.88 -12.01
CA LEU A 29 5.28 1.51 -10.66
C LEU A 29 5.50 2.70 -9.72
N GLN A 30 4.40 3.40 -9.46
CA GLN A 30 4.38 4.56 -8.59
C GLN A 30 4.86 4.19 -7.18
N ALA A 31 5.68 5.05 -6.58
CA ALA A 31 6.15 4.82 -5.21
C ALA A 31 4.95 4.67 -4.26
N SER A 32 5.03 3.78 -3.28
CA SER A 32 3.98 3.68 -2.27
C SER A 32 3.96 4.94 -1.39
N SER A 33 2.79 5.30 -0.84
CA SER A 33 2.68 6.42 0.12
C SER A 33 3.64 6.22 1.30
N SER A 34 3.79 4.99 1.79
CA SER A 34 4.73 4.64 2.84
C SER A 34 6.19 4.91 2.44
N SER A 35 6.56 4.71 1.18
CA SER A 35 7.89 5.08 0.67
C SER A 35 8.10 6.60 0.70
N LEU A 36 7.08 7.38 0.34
CA LEU A 36 7.13 8.85 0.41
C LEU A 36 7.19 9.36 1.86
N VAL A 37 6.42 8.75 2.76
CA VAL A 37 6.45 9.06 4.20
C VAL A 37 7.83 8.79 4.79
N VAL A 38 8.48 7.67 4.46
CA VAL A 38 9.85 7.39 4.93
C VAL A 38 10.81 8.48 4.45
N LYS A 39 10.75 8.88 3.18
CA LYS A 39 11.61 9.94 2.62
C LYS A 39 11.41 11.27 3.35
N GLU A 40 10.17 11.65 3.58
CA GLU A 40 9.81 12.88 4.29
C GLU A 40 10.38 12.88 5.71
N ILE A 41 10.15 11.79 6.47
CA ILE A 41 10.65 11.71 7.85
C ILE A 41 12.18 11.71 7.87
N LEU A 42 12.84 10.99 6.95
CA LEU A 42 14.31 11.02 6.87
C LEU A 42 14.87 12.42 6.59
N GLN A 43 14.12 13.23 5.83
CA GLN A 43 14.52 14.60 5.49
C GLN A 43 14.28 15.57 6.66
N GLU A 44 13.12 15.50 7.30
CA GLU A 44 12.66 16.52 8.24
C GLU A 44 12.93 16.15 9.72
N ALA A 45 12.80 14.87 10.08
CA ALA A 45 12.89 14.40 11.47
C ALA A 45 13.31 12.91 11.55
N PRO A 46 14.53 12.55 11.12
CA PRO A 46 14.97 11.16 10.97
C PRO A 46 14.97 10.35 12.28
N GLU A 47 15.04 11.03 13.42
CA GLU A 47 14.94 10.46 14.76
C GLU A 47 13.56 9.86 15.08
N LEU A 48 12.50 10.28 14.36
CA LEU A 48 11.15 9.74 14.55
C LEU A 48 11.02 8.32 13.99
N ILE A 49 11.90 7.90 13.09
CA ILE A 49 11.95 6.51 12.64
C ILE A 49 12.56 5.67 13.75
N THR A 50 11.69 4.98 14.50
CA THR A 50 12.03 3.91 15.44
C THR A 50 12.05 2.56 14.72
N GLN A 51 12.59 1.52 15.36
CA GLN A 51 12.57 0.16 14.80
C GLN A 51 11.14 -0.34 14.54
N GLN A 52 10.19 -0.03 15.42
CA GLN A 52 8.78 -0.40 15.25
C GLN A 52 8.16 0.32 14.05
N LEU A 53 8.41 1.63 13.91
CA LEU A 53 7.91 2.39 12.76
C LEU A 53 8.57 1.91 11.46
N ALA A 54 9.87 1.60 11.48
CA ALA A 54 10.58 1.02 10.35
C ALA A 54 9.98 -0.34 9.95
N TYR A 55 9.67 -1.20 10.92
CA TYR A 55 9.01 -2.48 10.65
C TYR A 55 7.65 -2.30 9.96
N LEU A 56 6.81 -1.40 10.47
CA LEU A 56 5.49 -1.09 9.90
C LEU A 56 5.60 -0.51 8.47
N LEU A 57 6.45 0.50 8.28
CA LEU A 57 6.64 1.15 6.98
C LEU A 57 7.22 0.17 5.95
N ARG A 58 8.18 -0.67 6.37
CA ARG A 58 8.78 -1.71 5.51
C ARG A 58 7.73 -2.72 5.07
N GLY A 59 6.93 -3.25 5.98
CA GLY A 59 5.85 -4.18 5.65
C GLY A 59 4.81 -3.57 4.70
N SER A 60 4.45 -2.30 4.91
CA SER A 60 3.53 -1.59 4.03
C SER A 60 4.10 -1.36 2.62
N ILE A 61 5.39 -1.03 2.49
CA ILE A 61 6.06 -0.90 1.19
C ILE A 61 6.06 -2.26 0.46
N LEU A 62 6.46 -3.34 1.15
CA LEU A 62 6.50 -4.70 0.59
C LEU A 62 5.10 -5.17 0.12
N PHE A 63 4.07 -4.93 0.95
CA PHE A 63 2.68 -5.27 0.60
C PHE A 63 2.22 -4.64 -0.72
N LYS A 64 2.57 -3.38 -0.96
CA LYS A 64 2.21 -2.67 -2.19
C LYS A 64 2.92 -3.25 -3.42
N CYS A 65 4.19 -3.63 -3.30
CA CYS A 65 4.94 -4.25 -4.40
C CYS A 65 4.32 -5.59 -4.81
N MET A 66 3.95 -6.41 -3.83
CA MET A 66 3.40 -7.75 -4.05
C MET A 66 2.05 -7.76 -4.76
N SER A 67 1.24 -6.71 -4.55
CA SER A 67 -0.12 -6.60 -5.08
C SER A 67 -0.18 -6.30 -6.58
N LEU A 68 0.93 -5.87 -7.19
CA LEU A 68 1.00 -5.43 -8.59
C LEU A 68 1.86 -6.39 -9.43
N GLU A 69 3.05 -6.75 -8.96
CA GLU A 69 3.95 -7.74 -9.58
C GLU A 69 4.91 -8.26 -8.49
N PRO A 70 4.72 -9.48 -7.95
CA PRO A 70 5.52 -9.98 -6.82
C PRO A 70 7.03 -10.07 -7.11
N GLU A 71 7.43 -10.05 -8.39
CA GLU A 71 8.82 -10.17 -8.84
C GLU A 71 9.49 -8.82 -9.14
N ARG A 72 8.76 -7.70 -9.07
CA ARG A 72 9.29 -6.36 -9.42
C ARG A 72 9.05 -5.35 -8.31
N ILE A 73 9.98 -5.28 -7.38
CA ILE A 73 10.15 -4.08 -6.55
C ILE A 73 10.77 -2.99 -7.42
N ALA A 74 10.08 -1.85 -7.55
CA ALA A 74 10.65 -0.72 -8.28
C ALA A 74 11.97 -0.27 -7.64
N ALA A 75 12.99 0.09 -8.44
CA ALA A 75 14.31 0.48 -7.92
C ALA A 75 14.25 1.59 -6.85
N GLN A 76 13.26 2.48 -6.98
CA GLN A 76 13.02 3.56 -6.03
C GLN A 76 12.49 3.08 -4.68
N GLN A 77 11.70 2.00 -4.64
CA GLN A 77 11.23 1.38 -3.41
C GLN A 77 12.35 0.57 -2.75
N GLU A 78 13.16 -0.14 -3.55
CA GLU A 78 14.31 -0.89 -3.06
C GLU A 78 15.27 0.00 -2.26
N LYS A 79 15.60 1.18 -2.80
CA LYS A 79 16.45 2.16 -2.12
C LYS A 79 15.91 2.56 -0.74
N VAL A 80 14.59 2.72 -0.61
CA VAL A 80 13.96 3.10 0.67
C VAL A 80 13.97 1.92 1.64
N LEU A 81 13.74 0.70 1.17
CA LEU A 81 13.84 -0.52 1.97
C LEU A 81 15.26 -0.71 2.52
N SER A 82 16.29 -0.56 1.68
CA SER A 82 17.69 -0.70 2.10
C SER A 82 18.06 0.30 3.20
N ILE A 83 17.61 1.55 3.11
CA ILE A 83 17.88 2.55 4.16
C ILE A 83 17.27 2.13 5.51
N LEU A 84 16.05 1.59 5.52
CA LEU A 84 15.42 1.12 6.76
C LEU A 84 16.16 -0.10 7.33
N GLU A 85 16.61 -1.01 6.48
CA GLU A 85 17.31 -2.25 6.87
C GLU A 85 18.73 -1.98 7.39
N GLU A 86 19.44 -1.06 6.76
CA GLU A 86 20.75 -0.60 7.23
C GLU A 86 20.65 0.10 8.59
N LYS A 87 19.61 0.92 8.79
CA LYS A 87 19.39 1.63 10.06
C LYS A 87 18.93 0.70 11.18
N PHE A 88 18.21 -0.38 10.85
CA PHE A 88 17.66 -1.34 11.81
C PHE A 88 18.00 -2.78 11.39
N PRO A 89 19.23 -3.26 11.65
CA PRO A 89 19.67 -4.58 11.20
C PRO A 89 18.95 -5.75 11.89
N ASP A 90 18.30 -5.50 13.04
CA ASP A 90 17.53 -6.51 13.80
C ASP A 90 16.12 -6.74 13.23
N LEU A 91 15.79 -6.04 12.15
CA LEU A 91 14.56 -6.28 11.40
C LEU A 91 14.56 -7.71 10.83
N PRO A 92 13.42 -8.43 10.86
CA PRO A 92 13.36 -9.80 10.35
C PRO A 92 13.60 -9.84 8.84
N PRO A 93 13.87 -11.00 8.24
CA PRO A 93 13.95 -11.17 6.79
C PRO A 93 12.71 -10.65 6.06
N ARG A 94 12.85 -10.23 4.80
CA ARG A 94 11.71 -9.75 4.00
C ARG A 94 10.73 -10.88 3.73
N GLU A 95 11.24 -12.08 3.49
CA GLU A 95 10.49 -13.30 3.17
C GLU A 95 9.50 -13.67 4.27
N GLU A 96 9.85 -13.45 5.55
CA GLU A 96 8.94 -13.69 6.67
C GLU A 96 7.74 -12.74 6.66
N ILE A 97 7.94 -11.48 6.25
CA ILE A 97 6.83 -10.54 6.09
C ILE A 97 6.00 -10.90 4.87
N ILE A 98 6.66 -11.19 3.75
CA ILE A 98 6.03 -11.50 2.47
C ILE A 98 5.13 -12.74 2.62
N SER A 99 5.62 -13.83 3.22
CA SER A 99 4.83 -15.05 3.41
C SER A 99 3.57 -14.80 4.23
N VAL A 100 3.70 -14.12 5.37
CA VAL A 100 2.57 -13.76 6.23
C VAL A 100 1.56 -12.90 5.49
N LEU A 101 2.02 -11.90 4.73
CA LEU A 101 1.14 -11.04 3.94
C LEU A 101 0.40 -11.81 2.83
N GLN A 102 1.06 -12.74 2.14
CA GLN A 102 0.44 -13.59 1.11
C GLN A 102 -0.61 -14.51 1.71
N GLU A 103 -0.28 -15.20 2.80
CA GLU A 103 -1.22 -16.10 3.49
C GLU A 103 -2.51 -15.35 3.89
N ASN A 104 -2.39 -14.14 4.44
CA ASN A 104 -3.54 -13.33 4.85
C ASN A 104 -4.28 -12.66 3.68
N GLN A 105 -3.64 -12.47 2.51
CA GLN A 105 -4.27 -11.88 1.33
C GLN A 105 -5.08 -12.93 0.55
N PHE A 106 -4.53 -14.13 0.35
CA PHE A 106 -5.11 -15.18 -0.49
C PHE A 106 -5.93 -16.23 0.29
N SER A 107 -5.72 -16.36 1.59
CA SER A 107 -6.47 -17.30 2.45
C SER A 107 -7.22 -16.54 3.55
N PRO A 108 -8.20 -15.68 3.21
CA PRO A 108 -8.97 -15.03 4.24
C PRO A 108 -9.68 -16.10 5.10
N PRO A 109 -9.79 -15.92 6.43
CA PRO A 109 -10.66 -16.76 7.28
C PRO A 109 -12.09 -16.74 6.74
N SER A 110 -13.00 -17.59 7.24
CA SER A 110 -14.39 -17.67 6.75
C SER A 110 -15.14 -16.33 6.87
N ILE A 111 -14.96 -15.45 5.89
CA ILE A 111 -15.61 -14.15 5.75
C ILE A 111 -16.63 -14.28 4.63
N SER A 112 -17.73 -13.57 4.80
CA SER A 112 -18.80 -13.49 3.81
C SER A 112 -18.32 -12.84 2.51
N ILE A 113 -19.04 -13.10 1.42
CA ILE A 113 -18.72 -12.49 0.12
C ILE A 113 -18.81 -10.97 0.22
N GLU A 114 -19.78 -10.47 0.97
CA GLU A 114 -19.99 -9.04 1.23
C GLU A 114 -18.76 -8.43 1.91
N GLU A 115 -18.19 -9.09 2.92
CA GLU A 115 -16.97 -8.62 3.59
C GLU A 115 -15.75 -8.63 2.66
N VAL A 116 -15.62 -9.64 1.78
CA VAL A 116 -14.56 -9.67 0.76
C VAL A 116 -14.68 -8.50 -0.21
N MET A 117 -15.90 -8.23 -0.70
CA MET A 117 -16.18 -7.16 -1.66
C MET A 117 -16.02 -5.76 -1.05
N LEU A 118 -16.16 -5.61 0.27
CA LEU A 118 -15.98 -4.33 0.94
C LEU A 118 -14.53 -4.07 1.36
N LYS A 119 -13.68 -5.10 1.44
CA LYS A 119 -12.31 -5.01 1.99
C LYS A 119 -11.39 -4.04 1.23
N ASP A 120 -11.48 -3.99 -0.09
CA ASP A 120 -10.75 -3.04 -0.94
C ASP A 120 -11.68 -2.37 -1.96
N LEU A 121 -12.84 -1.89 -1.48
CA LEU A 121 -13.77 -1.11 -2.27
C LEU A 121 -13.32 0.36 -2.34
N LYS A 122 -13.20 0.88 -3.56
CA LYS A 122 -12.93 2.30 -3.83
C LYS A 122 -14.11 2.89 -4.59
N GLU A 123 -14.58 4.04 -4.14
CA GLU A 123 -15.66 4.75 -4.78
C GLU A 123 -15.16 6.05 -5.39
N LEU A 124 -15.62 6.33 -6.61
CA LEU A 124 -15.33 7.55 -7.36
C LEU A 124 -16.65 8.17 -7.78
N SER A 125 -16.79 9.48 -7.65
CA SER A 125 -17.95 10.20 -8.17
C SER A 125 -17.56 11.58 -8.67
N ASP A 126 -18.15 11.99 -9.79
CA ASP A 126 -18.07 13.34 -10.33
C ASP A 126 -19.34 14.17 -10.03
N GLY A 127 -20.29 13.61 -9.26
CA GLY A 127 -21.58 14.20 -8.93
C GLY A 127 -22.75 13.69 -9.78
N GLU A 128 -22.51 13.24 -11.02
CA GLU A 128 -23.53 12.66 -11.91
C GLU A 128 -23.42 11.13 -11.96
N ILE A 129 -22.19 10.63 -12.03
CA ILE A 129 -21.87 9.21 -12.08
C ILE A 129 -21.16 8.83 -10.78
N LYS A 130 -21.50 7.66 -10.25
CA LYS A 130 -20.79 7.02 -9.14
C LYS A 130 -20.33 5.63 -9.58
N VAL A 131 -19.04 5.38 -9.44
CA VAL A 131 -18.40 4.10 -9.77
C VAL A 131 -17.80 3.53 -8.50
N ALA A 132 -18.02 2.24 -8.26
CA ALA A 132 -17.39 1.51 -7.18
C ALA A 132 -16.56 0.36 -7.75
N ILE A 133 -15.31 0.24 -7.32
CA ILE A 133 -14.33 -0.74 -7.82
C ILE A 133 -13.81 -1.51 -6.62
N SER A 134 -14.00 -2.84 -6.61
CA SER A 134 -13.44 -3.73 -5.59
C SER A 134 -12.34 -4.59 -6.17
N THR A 135 -11.19 -4.66 -5.50
CA THR A 135 -10.15 -5.64 -5.83
C THR A 135 -10.37 -6.91 -5.01
N VAL A 136 -10.49 -8.06 -5.66
CA VAL A 136 -10.61 -9.37 -5.00
C VAL A 136 -9.49 -10.29 -5.47
N TYR A 137 -8.72 -10.81 -4.53
CA TYR A 137 -7.67 -11.78 -4.79
C TYR A 137 -8.23 -13.19 -4.61
N MET A 138 -8.20 -13.98 -5.67
CA MET A 138 -8.67 -15.37 -5.65
C MET A 138 -7.90 -16.23 -6.64
N THR A 139 -7.79 -17.52 -6.34
CA THR A 139 -7.27 -18.51 -7.29
C THR A 139 -8.37 -18.83 -8.31
N LEU A 140 -8.10 -18.60 -9.60
CA LEU A 140 -9.01 -18.96 -10.68
C LEU A 140 -8.82 -20.42 -11.08
N GLU A 141 -9.92 -21.17 -11.20
CA GLU A 141 -9.88 -22.52 -11.77
C GLU A 141 -9.71 -22.43 -13.29
N VAL A 142 -8.66 -23.06 -13.82
CA VAL A 142 -8.47 -23.23 -15.26
C VAL A 142 -8.99 -24.61 -15.63
N ARG A 143 -9.98 -24.69 -16.52
CA ARG A 143 -10.41 -25.98 -17.09
C ARG A 143 -9.37 -26.44 -18.11
N GLU A 144 -8.69 -27.55 -17.84
CA GLU A 144 -7.94 -28.26 -18.88
C GLU A 144 -8.94 -28.85 -19.87
N ASN A 145 -8.87 -28.42 -21.13
CA ASN A 145 -9.65 -29.04 -22.21
C ASN A 145 -9.05 -30.43 -22.47
N LEU A 146 -9.76 -31.48 -22.03
CA LEU A 146 -9.52 -32.87 -22.42
C LEU A 146 -9.96 -33.11 -23.87
#